data_AF-A0A7U9STU7-F1
#
_entry.id   AF-A0A7U9STU7-F1
#
_cell.length_a   1.000
_cell.length_b   1.000
_cell.length_c   1.000
_cell.angle_alpha   90.00
_cell.angle_beta   90.00
_cell.angle_gamma   90.00
#
_symmetry.space_group_name_H-M   'P 1'
#
loop_
_entity.id
_entity.type
_entity.pdbx_description
1 polymer ?
#
loop_
_entity_poly.entity_id
_entity_poly.type
_entity_poly.pdbx_seq_one_letter_code
_entity_poly.pdbx_strand_id
1 'polypeptide(L)'
;MCAILKIIKIQLYKTLNTFVKKEGKNMNEMNQKFCQCCGMPMGDTDGLNGTNADGSKNEEYCKYCYENGTFTFNGTMEEMIEACVPNMAAANPNMSEEEARKAMLTWFPTLKRWKN
;
A
#
# COMPACT_ATOMS: atom_id res chain seq x y z
N MET A 1 -32.71 -26.56 -34.01
CA MET A 1 -31.80 -25.47 -33.57
C MET A 1 -30.57 -26.08 -32.91
N CYS A 2 -29.42 -25.76 -33.50
CA CYS A 2 -28.22 -26.59 -33.58
C CYS A 2 -27.49 -26.73 -32.23
N ALA A 3 -27.11 -27.96 -31.84
CA ALA A 3 -26.22 -28.21 -30.70
C ALA A 3 -24.94 -27.36 -30.76
N ILE A 4 -24.52 -26.99 -31.97
CA ILE A 4 -23.43 -26.07 -32.28
C ILE A 4 -23.62 -24.70 -31.61
N LEU A 5 -24.84 -24.12 -31.61
CA LEU A 5 -25.12 -22.82 -30.98
C LEU A 5 -24.99 -22.87 -29.45
N LYS A 6 -25.33 -24.00 -28.82
CA LYS A 6 -25.15 -24.20 -27.38
C LYS A 6 -23.66 -24.30 -27.02
N ILE A 7 -22.88 -25.02 -27.83
CA ILE A 7 -21.43 -25.14 -27.63
C ILE A 7 -20.73 -23.78 -27.82
N ILE A 8 -21.13 -23.01 -28.84
CA ILE A 8 -20.62 -21.65 -29.07
C ILE A 8 -20.97 -20.74 -27.88
N LYS A 9 -22.20 -20.75 -27.37
CA LYS A 9 -22.57 -19.99 -26.16
C LYS A 9 -21.76 -20.39 -24.93
N ILE A 10 -21.55 -21.69 -24.72
CA ILE A 10 -20.76 -22.20 -23.58
C ILE A 10 -19.29 -21.75 -23.71
N GLN A 11 -18.71 -21.80 -24.90
CA GLN A 11 -17.33 -21.36 -25.08
C GLN A 11 -17.16 -19.85 -25.01
N LEU A 12 -18.09 -19.07 -25.57
CA LEU A 12 -18.08 -17.61 -25.38
C LEU A 12 -18.22 -17.24 -23.90
N TYR A 13 -19.11 -17.91 -23.16
CA TYR A 13 -19.29 -17.68 -21.73
C TYR A 13 -18.05 -18.08 -20.92
N LYS A 14 -17.42 -19.22 -21.22
CA LYS A 14 -16.17 -19.64 -20.58
C LYS A 14 -15.05 -18.65 -20.88
N THR A 15 -14.90 -18.21 -22.13
CA THR A 15 -13.86 -17.25 -22.52
C THR A 15 -14.09 -15.90 -21.85
N LEU A 16 -15.32 -15.39 -21.82
CA LEU A 16 -15.69 -14.16 -21.10
C LEU A 16 -15.42 -14.26 -19.60
N ASN A 17 -15.83 -15.35 -18.94
CA ASN A 17 -15.54 -15.57 -17.52
C ASN A 17 -14.04 -15.68 -17.22
N THR A 18 -13.27 -16.24 -18.15
CA THR A 18 -11.80 -16.33 -18.00
C THR A 18 -11.16 -14.95 -18.14
N PHE A 19 -11.66 -14.12 -19.06
CA PHE A 19 -11.23 -12.73 -19.24
C PHE A 19 -11.57 -11.85 -18.03
N VAL A 20 -12.81 -11.94 -17.52
CA VAL A 20 -13.25 -11.25 -16.30
C VAL A 20 -12.45 -11.69 -15.08
N LYS A 21 -12.12 -12.99 -14.94
CA LYS A 21 -11.22 -13.46 -13.87
C LYS A 21 -9.78 -12.97 -13.99
N LYS A 22 -9.31 -12.60 -15.19
CA LYS A 22 -7.97 -12.08 -15.43
C LYS A 22 -7.86 -10.60 -15.06
N GLU A 23 -8.92 -9.82 -15.31
CA GLU A 23 -9.04 -8.42 -14.88
C GLU A 23 -9.40 -8.31 -13.37
N GLY A 24 -10.06 -9.32 -12.80
CA GLY A 24 -10.42 -9.39 -11.37
C GLY A 24 -9.36 -10.01 -10.45
N LYS A 25 -8.15 -10.33 -10.98
CA LYS A 25 -7.03 -10.88 -10.21
C LYS A 25 -5.85 -9.90 -10.23
N ASN A 26 -5.96 -8.82 -9.47
CA ASN A 26 -4.81 -8.17 -8.86
C ASN A 26 -5.26 -7.18 -7.78
N MET A 27 -5.69 -7.73 -6.66
CA MET A 27 -5.28 -7.18 -5.37
C MET A 27 -5.34 -8.36 -4.44
N ASN A 28 -4.24 -9.11 -4.37
CA ASN A 28 -4.07 -10.04 -3.29
C ASN A 28 -4.25 -9.18 -2.02
N GLU A 29 -5.24 -9.54 -1.19
CA GLU A 29 -5.24 -9.28 0.24
C GLU A 29 -4.02 -10.01 0.85
N MET A 30 -2.82 -9.67 0.38
CA MET A 30 -1.61 -9.75 1.19
C MET A 30 -1.92 -8.80 2.33
N ASN A 31 -1.67 -9.27 3.54
CA ASN A 31 -1.94 -8.56 4.78
C ASN A 31 -1.07 -7.28 4.77
N GLN A 32 -1.49 -6.24 4.05
CA GLN A 32 -0.66 -5.09 3.67
C GLN A 32 -0.25 -4.39 4.96
N LYS A 33 0.94 -4.70 5.45
CA LYS A 33 1.52 -4.04 6.60
C LYS A 33 1.94 -2.66 6.13
N PHE A 34 1.34 -1.64 6.72
CA PHE A 34 1.74 -0.25 6.48
C PHE A 34 2.64 0.21 7.61
N CYS A 35 3.66 0.99 7.26
CA CYS A 35 4.49 1.66 8.23
C CYS A 35 3.63 2.56 9.12
N GLN A 36 3.70 2.36 10.43
CA GLN A 36 2.94 3.09 11.44
C GLN A 36 3.50 4.51 11.72
N CYS A 37 4.33 5.03 10.81
CA CYS A 37 4.88 6.39 10.84
C CYS A 37 4.56 7.14 9.53
N CYS A 38 4.97 6.61 8.38
CA CYS A 38 4.77 7.28 7.08
C CYS A 38 3.67 6.67 6.20
N GLY A 39 3.01 5.59 6.65
CA GLY A 39 2.00 4.90 5.85
C GLY A 39 2.55 4.14 4.63
N MET A 40 3.87 3.97 4.51
CA MET A 40 4.47 3.25 3.39
C MET A 40 4.07 1.76 3.44
N PRO A 41 3.60 1.16 2.32
CA PRO A 41 3.35 -0.28 2.25
C PRO A 41 4.68 -1.04 2.37
N MET A 42 4.76 -1.97 3.33
CA MET A 42 5.96 -2.74 3.64
C MET A 42 5.98 -4.12 2.95
N GLY A 43 4.84 -4.54 2.38
CA GLY A 43 4.69 -5.83 1.72
C GLY A 43 4.84 -7.02 2.68
N ASP A 44 5.08 -8.21 2.12
CA ASP A 44 5.17 -9.47 2.88
C ASP A 44 6.61 -9.82 3.29
N THR A 45 7.60 -9.08 2.81
CA THR A 45 9.03 -9.33 3.08
C THR A 45 9.59 -8.35 4.09
N ASP A 46 10.63 -8.74 4.82
CA ASP A 46 11.32 -7.91 5.81
C ASP A 46 12.32 -6.88 5.24
N GLY A 47 12.48 -6.83 3.91
CA GLY A 47 13.45 -5.94 3.24
C GLY A 47 13.18 -4.44 3.43
N LEU A 48 11.95 -4.07 3.78
CA LEU A 48 11.55 -2.70 4.10
C LEU A 48 11.41 -2.45 5.59
N ASN A 49 11.52 -3.49 6.44
CA ASN A 49 11.39 -3.38 7.89
C ASN A 49 12.58 -2.62 8.48
N GLY A 50 12.28 -1.73 9.41
CA GLY A 50 13.27 -1.03 10.22
C GLY A 50 14.01 -1.96 11.18
N THR A 51 14.87 -1.39 12.01
CA THR A 51 15.65 -2.15 13.00
C THR A 51 15.45 -1.62 14.41
N ASN A 52 15.29 -2.54 15.35
CA ASN A 52 15.28 -2.26 16.79
C ASN A 52 16.72 -2.07 17.30
N ALA A 53 16.86 -1.60 18.54
CA ALA A 53 18.19 -1.35 19.15
C ALA A 53 19.05 -2.62 19.31
N ASP A 54 18.41 -3.79 19.37
CA ASP A 54 19.07 -5.10 19.41
C ASP A 54 19.43 -5.66 18.02
N GLY A 55 19.15 -4.91 16.94
CA GLY A 55 19.38 -5.32 15.56
C GLY A 55 18.28 -6.21 14.97
N SER A 56 17.26 -6.58 15.72
CA SER A 56 16.09 -7.30 15.19
C SER A 56 15.24 -6.42 14.28
N LYS A 57 14.45 -7.04 13.39
CA LYS A 57 13.56 -6.32 12.47
C LYS A 57 12.34 -5.75 13.19
N ASN A 58 11.95 -4.54 12.80
CA ASN A 58 10.73 -3.89 13.26
C ASN A 58 9.62 -4.07 12.21
N GLU A 59 8.55 -4.79 12.56
CA GLU A 59 7.43 -5.04 11.65
C GLU A 59 6.43 -3.88 11.53
N GLU A 60 6.54 -2.89 12.41
CA GLU A 60 5.61 -1.75 12.46
C GLU A 60 6.14 -0.54 11.71
N TYR A 61 7.46 -0.37 11.68
CA TYR A 61 8.11 0.78 11.07
C TYR A 61 9.07 0.36 9.96
N CYS A 62 9.10 1.13 8.89
CA CYS A 62 10.02 0.88 7.79
C CYS A 62 11.43 1.40 8.09
N LYS A 63 12.41 0.89 7.35
CA LYS A 63 13.82 1.28 7.46
C LYS A 63 14.11 2.77 7.24
N TYR A 64 13.22 3.49 6.55
CA TYR A 64 13.38 4.93 6.34
C TYR A 64 12.91 5.75 7.52
N CYS A 65 12.01 5.21 8.35
CA CYS A 65 11.42 5.90 9.49
C CYS A 65 12.01 5.47 10.83
N TYR A 66 12.55 4.24 10.91
CA TYR A 66 13.01 3.66 12.16
C TYR A 66 14.24 2.78 11.95
N GLU A 67 15.34 3.17 12.59
CA GLU A 67 16.63 2.51 12.49
C GLU A 67 17.32 2.49 13.85
N ASN A 68 17.89 1.33 14.20
CA ASN A 68 18.64 1.09 15.44
C ASN A 68 17.89 1.50 16.72
N GLY A 69 16.57 1.27 16.74
CA GLY A 69 15.74 1.60 17.89
C GLY A 69 15.30 3.08 17.96
N THR A 70 15.62 3.88 16.94
CA THR A 70 15.35 5.32 16.93
C THR A 70 14.63 5.75 15.66
N PHE A 71 13.79 6.78 15.78
CA PHE A 71 13.18 7.40 14.60
C PHE A 71 14.22 8.29 13.92
N THR A 72 14.36 8.11 12.61
CA THR A 72 15.28 8.88 11.77
C THR A 72 14.78 10.31 11.52
N PHE A 73 13.47 10.52 11.64
CA PHE A 73 12.82 11.80 11.44
C PHE A 73 12.36 12.41 12.79
N ASN A 74 12.79 13.65 13.03
CA ASN A 74 12.47 14.43 14.22
C ASN A 74 11.72 15.70 13.82
N GLY A 75 10.41 15.57 13.63
CA GLY A 75 9.53 16.66 13.22
C GLY A 75 8.07 16.35 13.53
N THR A 76 7.16 17.22 13.11
CA THR A 76 5.72 17.04 13.29
C THR A 76 5.12 16.08 12.26
N MET A 77 3.88 15.66 12.49
CA MET A 77 3.13 14.83 11.55
C MET A 77 2.99 15.54 10.20
N GLU A 78 2.71 16.84 10.21
CA GLU A 78 2.53 17.67 9.03
C GLU A 78 3.82 17.75 8.20
N GLU A 79 4.98 17.89 8.86
CA GLU A 79 6.28 17.88 8.16
C GLU A 79 6.56 16.52 7.51
N MET A 80 6.16 15.41 8.17
CA MET A 80 6.24 14.07 7.56
C MET A 80 5.31 13.94 6.35
N ILE A 81 4.10 14.53 6.42
CA ILE A 81 3.15 14.54 5.29
C ILE A 81 3.77 15.25 4.11
N GLU A 82 4.31 16.46 4.29
CA GLU A 82 4.96 17.20 3.19
C GLU A 82 6.13 16.42 2.57
N ALA A 83 6.90 15.67 3.37
CA ALA A 83 7.95 14.80 2.84
C ALA A 83 7.40 13.60 2.04
N CYS A 84 6.22 13.09 2.39
CA CYS A 84 5.60 11.93 1.75
C CYS A 84 4.74 12.30 0.52
N VAL A 85 4.19 13.51 0.47
CA VAL A 85 3.27 13.97 -0.60
C VAL A 85 3.86 13.79 -2.01
N PRO A 86 5.10 14.24 -2.31
CA PRO A 86 5.69 14.08 -3.64
C PRO A 86 5.82 12.61 -4.04
N ASN A 87 6.18 11.75 -3.08
CA ASN A 87 6.33 10.31 -3.31
C ASN A 87 4.98 9.64 -3.59
N MET A 88 3.92 10.05 -2.88
CA MET A 88 2.57 9.53 -3.10
C MET A 88 1.99 9.97 -4.44
N ALA A 89 2.14 11.24 -4.81
CA ALA A 89 1.70 11.75 -6.11
C ALA A 89 2.47 11.09 -7.26
N ALA A 90 3.80 10.94 -7.12
CA ALA A 90 4.61 10.25 -8.12
C ALA A 90 4.23 8.77 -8.30
N ALA A 91 3.82 8.10 -7.23
CA ALA A 91 3.35 6.71 -7.27
C ALA A 91 1.92 6.57 -7.84
N ASN A 92 1.14 7.65 -7.88
CA ASN A 92 -0.26 7.65 -8.30
C ASN A 92 -0.50 8.72 -9.38
N PRO A 93 -0.34 8.41 -10.68
CA PRO A 93 -0.40 9.39 -11.77
C PRO A 93 -1.72 10.19 -11.90
N ASN A 94 -2.79 9.70 -11.27
CA ASN A 94 -4.11 10.35 -11.27
C ASN A 94 -4.40 11.14 -9.97
N MET A 95 -3.43 11.24 -9.06
CA MET A 95 -3.57 11.91 -7.77
C MET A 95 -2.71 13.17 -7.75
N SER A 96 -3.34 14.31 -7.46
CA SER A 96 -2.62 15.56 -7.20
C SER A 96 -1.92 15.54 -5.84
N GLU A 97 -0.90 16.38 -5.68
CA GLU A 97 -0.24 16.57 -4.38
C GLU A 97 -1.21 17.05 -3.29
N GLU A 98 -2.20 17.86 -3.64
CA GLU A 98 -3.23 18.32 -2.71
C GLU A 98 -4.13 17.18 -2.22
N GLU A 99 -4.56 16.31 -3.13
CA GLU A 99 -5.33 15.11 -2.79
C GLU A 99 -4.50 14.14 -1.93
N ALA A 100 -3.22 13.94 -2.27
CA ALA A 100 -2.30 13.15 -1.47
C ALA A 100 -2.16 13.70 -0.05
N ARG A 101 -1.97 15.02 0.09
CA ARG A 101 -1.87 15.70 1.39
C ARG A 101 -3.15 15.50 2.21
N LYS A 102 -4.32 15.70 1.60
CA LYS A 102 -5.61 15.53 2.28
C LYS A 102 -5.86 14.09 2.73
N ALA A 103 -5.49 13.13 1.90
CA ALA A 103 -5.57 11.71 2.24
C ALA A 103 -4.66 11.38 3.43
N MET A 104 -3.40 11.86 3.42
CA MET A 104 -2.46 11.63 4.51
C MET A 104 -2.89 12.34 5.81
N LEU A 105 -3.41 13.56 5.75
CA LEU A 105 -3.95 14.27 6.92
C LEU A 105 -5.13 13.52 7.56
N THR A 106 -5.89 12.77 6.77
CA THR A 106 -6.98 11.94 7.27
C THR A 106 -6.46 10.64 7.89
N TRP A 107 -5.39 10.07 7.34
CA TRP A 107 -4.90 8.75 7.72
C TRP A 107 -3.82 8.76 8.80
N PHE A 108 -2.84 9.66 8.74
CA PHE A 108 -1.70 9.71 9.66
C PHE A 108 -2.11 9.81 11.14
N PRO A 109 -3.19 10.52 11.54
CA PRO A 109 -3.68 10.52 12.92
C PRO A 109 -4.06 9.12 13.46
N THR A 110 -4.29 8.14 12.59
CA THR A 110 -4.62 6.76 12.97
C THR A 110 -3.37 5.89 13.21
N LEU A 111 -2.19 6.34 12.75
CA LEU A 111 -0.94 5.59 12.84
C LEU A 111 -0.31 5.72 14.23
N LYS A 112 0.33 4.64 14.72
CA LYS A 112 0.86 4.57 16.10
C LYS A 112 1.83 5.70 16.46
N ARG A 113 2.63 6.20 15.52
CA ARG A 113 3.59 7.29 15.80
C ARG A 113 2.89 8.61 16.13
N TRP A 114 1.73 8.87 15.53
CA TRP A 114 1.03 10.15 15.61
C TRP A 114 -0.25 10.08 16.45
N LYS A 115 -0.64 8.87 16.84
CA LYS A 115 -1.77 8.62 17.72
C LYS A 115 -1.39 9.08 19.14
N ASN A 116 -2.02 10.16 19.58
CA ASN A 116 -2.02 10.62 20.97
C ASN A 116 -2.85 9.71 21.87
#